data_AF-A0A918E380-F1
#
_entry.id   AF-A0A918E380-F1
#
_cell.length_a   1.000
_cell.length_b   1.000
_cell.length_c   1.000
_cell.angle_alpha   90.00
_cell.angle_beta   90.00
_cell.angle_gamma   90.00
#
_symmetry.space_group_name_H-M   'P 1'
#
loop_
_entity.id
_entity.type
_entity.pdbx_description
1 polymer ?
#
loop_
_entity_poly.entity_id
_entity_poly.type
_entity_poly.pdbx_seq_one_letter_code
_entity_poly.pdbx_strand_id
1 'polypeptide(L)'
;MSESRAATEKLQAELQALGVTNAYELGDGPTLSVWIGLVVRYRDGFYRWHEGAVKRRHVGTDPAGCATRVARRYTELQADIPSWWDDLAKEMRGDRVQDYP
;
A
#
# COMPACT_ATOMS: atom_id res chain seq x y z
N MET A 1 -21.36 1.72 9.69
CA MET A 1 -20.02 1.59 9.07
C MET A 1 -19.49 0.21 9.40
N SER A 2 -19.00 -0.55 8.40
CA SER A 2 -18.47 -1.90 8.65
C SER A 2 -17.14 -1.80 9.40
N GLU A 3 -16.92 -2.65 10.40
CA GLU A 3 -15.69 -2.75 11.20
C GLU A 3 -14.43 -2.77 10.32
N SER A 4 -14.52 -3.43 9.16
CA SER A 4 -13.41 -3.53 8.23
C SER A 4 -13.00 -2.20 7.60
N ARG A 5 -13.96 -1.28 7.39
CA ARG A 5 -13.67 0.06 6.85
C ARG A 5 -12.95 0.91 7.89
N ALA A 6 -13.45 0.91 9.12
CA ALA A 6 -12.80 1.60 10.23
C ALA A 6 -11.38 1.08 10.50
N ALA A 7 -11.15 -0.22 10.32
CA ALA A 7 -9.81 -0.82 10.44
C ALA A 7 -8.85 -0.35 9.34
N THR A 8 -9.32 -0.19 8.10
CA THR A 8 -8.53 0.31 6.97
C THR A 8 -8.22 1.79 7.12
N GLU A 9 -9.20 2.61 7.50
CA GLU A 9 -9.02 4.05 7.74
C GLU A 9 -7.97 4.31 8.83
N LYS A 10 -8.03 3.56 9.95
CA LYS A 10 -7.01 3.63 11.00
C LYS A 10 -5.63 3.24 10.48
N LEU A 11 -5.53 2.13 9.75
CA LEU A 11 -4.26 1.68 9.18
C LEU A 11 -3.68 2.73 8.22
N GLN A 12 -4.51 3.37 7.40
CA GLN A 12 -4.06 4.43 6.49
C GLN A 12 -3.51 5.63 7.27
N ALA A 13 -4.17 6.05 8.35
CA ALA A 13 -3.69 7.14 9.20
C ALA A 13 -2.33 6.81 9.85
N GLU A 14 -2.16 5.60 10.39
CA GLU A 14 -0.88 5.15 10.97
C GLU A 14 0.23 5.10 9.91
N LEU A 15 -0.08 4.66 8.69
CA LEU A 15 0.88 4.64 7.58
C LEU A 15 1.32 6.06 7.17
N GLN A 16 0.38 7.01 7.12
CA GLN A 16 0.70 8.41 6.84
C GLN A 16 1.59 9.01 7.93
N ALA A 17 1.32 8.72 9.21
CA ALA A 17 2.17 9.16 10.32
C ALA A 17 3.61 8.61 10.23
N LEU A 18 3.79 7.45 9.60
CA LEU A 18 5.10 6.83 9.32
C LEU A 18 5.73 7.28 7.99
N GLY A 19 5.14 8.27 7.29
CA GLY A 19 5.68 8.82 6.04
C GLY A 19 5.28 8.05 4.78
N VAL A 20 4.40 7.04 4.89
CA VAL A 20 3.85 6.31 3.73
C VAL A 20 2.62 7.05 3.22
N THR A 21 2.84 8.07 2.39
CA THR A 21 1.80 8.99 1.93
C THR A 21 1.01 8.52 0.72
N ASN A 22 1.50 7.49 0.01
CA ASN A 22 0.95 7.06 -1.26
C ASN A 22 -0.06 5.92 -1.13
N ALA A 23 -0.52 5.63 0.09
CA ALA A 23 -1.47 4.55 0.34
C ALA A 23 -2.91 5.00 0.01
N TYR A 24 -3.63 4.20 -0.78
CA TYR A 24 -5.00 4.49 -1.21
C TYR A 24 -5.90 3.25 -1.20
N GLU A 25 -7.20 3.44 -1.00
CA GLU A 25 -8.17 2.33 -1.02
C GLU A 25 -8.42 1.82 -2.45
N LEU A 26 -8.57 0.50 -2.61
CA LEU A 26 -8.85 -0.17 -3.88
C LEU A 26 -10.25 -0.78 -3.91
N GLY A 27 -11.09 -0.31 -4.84
CA GLY A 27 -12.44 -0.82 -5.09
C GLY A 27 -13.41 -0.57 -3.94
N ASP A 28 -14.52 -1.32 -3.90
CA ASP A 28 -15.60 -1.13 -2.91
C ASP A 28 -15.38 -1.87 -1.58
N GLY A 29 -14.16 -2.38 -1.34
CA GLY A 29 -13.84 -3.23 -0.19
C GLY A 29 -12.73 -2.69 0.71
N PRO A 30 -12.49 -3.30 1.89
CA PRO A 30 -11.47 -2.89 2.86
C PRO A 30 -10.06 -3.33 2.42
N THR A 31 -9.60 -2.78 1.29
CA THR A 31 -8.30 -3.07 0.67
C THR A 31 -7.52 -1.77 0.51
N LEU A 32 -6.30 -1.74 1.02
CA LEU A 32 -5.38 -0.62 0.90
C LEU A 32 -4.21 -1.00 0.00
N SER A 33 -4.02 -0.29 -1.10
CA SER A 33 -2.81 -0.32 -1.91
C SER A 33 -1.76 0.58 -1.29
N VAL A 34 -0.55 0.07 -1.08
CA VAL A 34 0.53 0.84 -0.45
C VAL A 34 1.72 1.00 -1.41
N TRP A 35 1.94 0.01 -2.30
CA TRP A 35 2.91 0.04 -3.40
C TRP A 35 2.47 -0.91 -4.51
N ILE A 36 3.06 -0.81 -5.72
CA ILE A 36 2.86 -1.80 -6.80
C ILE A 36 3.32 -3.18 -6.29
N GLY A 37 2.36 -4.06 -6.00
CA GLY A 37 2.62 -5.39 -5.44
C GLY A 37 2.61 -5.48 -3.90
N LEU A 38 2.42 -4.38 -3.17
CA LEU A 38 2.18 -4.40 -1.71
C LEU A 38 0.78 -3.88 -1.41
N VAL A 39 -0.14 -4.83 -1.21
CA VAL A 39 -1.55 -4.58 -0.93
C VAL A 39 -1.92 -5.23 0.40
N VAL A 40 -2.52 -4.44 1.29
CA VAL A 40 -2.98 -4.89 2.61
C VAL A 40 -4.51 -5.01 2.59
N ARG A 41 -5.03 -6.12 3.09
CA ARG A 41 -6.47 -6.39 3.20
C ARG A 41 -6.82 -6.72 4.64
N TYR A 42 -7.94 -6.19 5.12
CA TYR A 42 -8.50 -6.60 6.40
C TYR A 42 -9.55 -7.69 6.21
N ARG A 43 -9.38 -8.84 6.87
CA ARG A 43 -10.33 -9.95 6.80
C ARG A 43 -10.26 -10.85 8.04
N ASP A 44 -11.43 -11.18 8.57
CA ASP A 44 -11.64 -12.08 9.73
C ASP A 44 -10.85 -11.65 10.98
N GLY A 45 -10.75 -10.34 11.25
CA GLY A 45 -10.01 -9.83 12.42
C GLY A 45 -8.49 -9.68 12.21
N PHE A 46 -8.01 -9.78 10.97
CA PHE A 46 -6.58 -9.71 10.66
C PHE A 46 -6.28 -8.85 9.44
N TYR A 47 -5.17 -8.12 9.52
CA TYR A 47 -4.51 -7.53 8.37
C TYR A 47 -3.71 -8.60 7.63
N ARG A 48 -3.79 -8.64 6.31
CA ARG A 48 -3.14 -9.64 5.45
C ARG A 48 -2.49 -8.96 4.26
N TRP A 49 -1.26 -9.36 3.93
CA TRP A 49 -0.55 -8.90 2.73
C TRP A 49 0.38 -9.99 2.21
N HIS A 50 0.97 -9.74 1.05
CA HIS A 50 1.95 -10.62 0.44
C HIS A 50 3.31 -9.94 0.37
N GLU A 51 4.36 -10.71 0.65
CA GLU A 51 5.76 -10.38 0.40
C GLU A 51 6.28 -11.37 -0.66
N GLY A 52 6.10 -11.03 -1.94
CA GLY A 52 6.27 -11.99 -3.03
C GLY A 52 5.31 -13.18 -2.87
N ALA A 53 5.85 -14.40 -2.79
CA ALA A 53 5.05 -15.62 -2.59
C ALA A 53 4.59 -15.83 -1.14
N VAL A 54 5.16 -15.12 -0.16
CA VAL A 54 4.89 -15.34 1.25
C VAL A 54 3.65 -14.57 1.70
N LYS A 55 2.68 -15.28 2.28
CA LYS A 55 1.51 -14.67 2.93
C LYS A 55 1.85 -14.22 4.33
N ARG A 56 1.60 -12.94 4.62
CA ARG A 56 1.75 -12.35 5.96
C ARG A 56 0.39 -12.03 6.55
N ARG A 57 0.34 -12.08 7.89
CA ARG A 57 -0.85 -11.79 8.68
C ARG A 57 -0.44 -11.07 9.97
N HIS A 58 -1.23 -10.07 10.36
CA HIS A 58 -1.09 -9.34 11.62
C HIS A 58 -2.45 -9.18 12.29
N VAL A 59 -2.47 -9.14 13.62
CA VAL A 59 -3.71 -9.05 14.39
C VAL A 59 -4.40 -7.70 14.18
N GLY A 60 -5.72 -7.73 13.99
CA GLY A 60 -6.53 -6.55 13.70
C GLY A 60 -6.59 -5.50 14.81
N THR A 61 -6.38 -5.95 16.05
CA THR A 61 -6.40 -5.09 17.24
C THR A 61 -5.15 -4.25 17.43
N ASP A 62 -4.11 -4.47 16.60
CA ASP A 62 -2.85 -3.74 16.63
C ASP A 62 -2.53 -3.13 15.24
N PRO A 63 -3.26 -2.08 14.85
CA PRO A 63 -3.03 -1.38 13.58
C PRO A 63 -1.64 -0.73 13.52
N ALA A 64 -1.14 -0.19 14.63
CA ALA A 64 0.17 0.46 14.69
C ALA A 64 1.31 -0.54 14.41
N GLY A 65 1.31 -1.70 15.04
CA GLY A 65 2.29 -2.74 14.76
C GLY A 65 2.20 -3.29 13.33
N CYS A 66 0.99 -3.36 12.76
CA CYS A 66 0.82 -3.68 11.34
C CYS A 66 1.46 -2.60 10.44
N ALA A 67 1.18 -1.32 10.72
CA ALA A 67 1.70 -0.19 9.97
C ALA A 67 3.23 -0.15 9.98
N THR A 68 3.87 -0.38 11.14
CA THR A 68 5.34 -0.45 11.24
C THR A 68 5.93 -1.52 10.33
N ARG A 69 5.33 -2.72 10.28
CA ARG A 69 5.82 -3.82 9.42
C ARG A 69 5.65 -3.51 7.94
N VAL A 70 4.50 -2.96 7.57
CA VAL A 70 4.20 -2.57 6.19
C VAL A 70 5.10 -1.41 5.74
N ALA A 71 5.30 -0.40 6.58
CA ALA A 71 6.20 0.72 6.30
C ALA A 71 7.64 0.27 6.11
N ARG A 72 8.14 -0.62 6.97
CA ARG A 72 9.46 -1.23 6.77
C ARG A 72 9.56 -1.92 5.42
N ARG A 73 8.57 -2.76 5.07
CA ARG A 73 8.57 -3.47 3.78
C ARG A 73 8.48 -2.52 2.60
N TYR A 74 7.71 -1.44 2.72
CA TYR A 74 7.63 -0.37 1.74
C TYR A 74 9.00 0.28 1.50
N THR A 75 9.74 0.62 2.56
CA THR A 75 11.10 1.17 2.44
C THR A 75 12.07 0.19 1.77
N GLU A 76 12.00 -1.10 2.13
CA GLU A 76 12.80 -2.14 1.46
C GLU A 76 12.50 -2.21 -0.04
N LEU A 77 11.21 -2.22 -0.42
CA LEU A 77 10.79 -2.24 -1.82
C LEU A 77 11.18 -0.96 -2.57
N GLN A 78 11.16 0.20 -1.90
CA GLN A 78 11.60 1.45 -2.50
C GLN A 78 13.11 1.49 -2.74
N ALA A 79 13.91 0.92 -1.83
CA ALA A 79 15.36 0.85 -2.00
C ALA A 79 15.77 -0.03 -3.19
N ASP A 80 14.96 -1.02 -3.54
CA ASP A 80 15.19 -1.90 -4.69
C ASP A 80 14.81 -1.26 -6.05
N ILE A 81 14.26 -0.04 -6.06
CA ILE A 81 13.93 0.67 -7.29
C ILE A 81 15.23 1.15 -7.95
N PRO A 82 15.52 0.74 -9.20
CA PRO A 82 16.69 1.25 -9.91
C PRO A 82 16.61 2.76 -10.09
N SER A 83 17.74 3.46 -9.97
CA SER A 83 17.81 4.93 -10.07
C SER A 83 17.29 5.49 -11.41
N TRP A 84 17.31 4.69 -12.49
CA TRP A 84 16.76 5.07 -13.80
C TRP A 84 15.22 5.05 -13.85
N TRP A 85 14.57 4.49 -12.84
CA TRP A 85 13.11 4.36 -12.80
C TRP A 85 12.41 5.71 -12.72
N ASP A 86 12.97 6.67 -11.98
CA ASP A 86 12.39 8.01 -11.87
C ASP A 86 12.46 8.76 -13.20
N ASP A 87 13.53 8.54 -13.97
CA ASP A 87 13.70 9.15 -15.29
C ASP A 87 12.74 8.52 -16.31
N LEU A 88 12.62 7.18 -16.32
CA LEU A 88 11.62 6.49 -17.15
C LEU A 88 10.19 6.88 -16.76
N ALA A 89 9.88 6.99 -15.46
CA ALA A 89 8.56 7.40 -14.99
C ALA A 89 8.21 8.84 -15.39
N LYS A 90 9.21 9.73 -15.46
CA LYS A 90 9.04 11.10 -15.99
C LYS A 90 8.81 11.09 -17.50
N GLU A 91 9.57 10.30 -18.27
CA GLU A 91 9.37 10.14 -19.71
C GLU A 91 7.96 9.59 -20.01
N MET A 92 7.54 8.53 -19.32
CA MET A 92 6.22 7.92 -19.51
C MET A 92 5.05 8.82 -19.07
N ARG A 93 5.25 9.73 -18.10
CA ARG A 93 4.24 10.75 -17.73
C ARG A 93 4.23 11.95 -18.68
N GLY A 94 5.31 12.17 -19.44
CA GLY A 94 5.45 13.23 -20.44
C GLY A 94 4.69 12.95 -21.73
N ASP A 95 4.47 11.68 -22.08
CA ASP A 95 3.57 11.27 -23.15
C ASP A 95 2.10 11.32 -22.67
N ARG A 96 1.59 12.55 -22.49
CA ARG A 96 0.15 12.78 -22.59
C ARG A 96 -0.27 12.36 -23.98
N VAL A 97 -0.94 11.22 -24.05
CA VAL A 97 -1.86 10.76 -25.09
C VAL A 97 -2.24 11.91 -26.03
N GLN A 98 -1.57 11.97 -27.18
CA GLN A 98 -2.12 12.64 -28.35
C GLN A 98 -3.43 11.92 -28.68
N ASP A 99 -4.48 12.71 -28.86
CA ASP A 99 -5.84 12.27 -29.16
C ASP A 99 -5.85 11.10 -30.16
N TYR A 100 -6.43 9.98 -29.72
CA TYR A 100 -6.81 8.90 -30.62
C TYR A 100 -8.01 9.38 -31.45
N PRO A 101 -7.98 9.26 -32.80
CA PRO A 101 -9.00 9.82 -33.69
C PRO A 101 -10.40 9.27 -33.47
#